data_AF-A0ABD0RUG4-F1
#
_entry.id   AF-A0ABD0RUG4-F1
#
_cell.length_a   1.000
_cell.length_b   1.000
_cell.length_c   1.000
_cell.angle_alpha   90.00
_cell.angle_beta   90.00
_cell.angle_gamma   90.00
#
_symmetry.space_group_name_H-M   'P 1'
#
loop_
_entity.id
_entity.type
_entity.pdbx_description
1 polymer ?
#
loop_
_entity_poly.entity_id
_entity_poly.type
_entity_poly.pdbx_seq_one_letter_code
_entity_poly.pdbx_strand_id
1 'polypeptide(L)'
;RRVPPRFTILPMSHEIMPGGSVNITCVAVGSPMPYVKWMLNSEDLTPEDEMPVGRNVLELNGVRESANYTCVAMSSLGIIEAVAQVIV
;
A
#
# COMPACT_ATOMS: atom_id res chain seq x y z
N ARG A 1 20.38 -8.02 13.85
CA ARG A 1 20.98 -6.93 13.03
C ARG A 1 19.85 -6.01 12.59
N ARG A 2 20.00 -4.68 12.70
CA ARG A 2 19.00 -3.73 12.19
C ARG A 2 19.00 -3.73 10.67
N VAL A 3 17.83 -3.76 10.05
CA VAL A 3 17.66 -3.87 8.59
C VAL A 3 16.62 -2.84 8.14
N PRO A 4 16.98 -1.90 7.23
CA PRO A 4 16.04 -0.94 6.66
C PRO A 4 14.83 -1.64 6.01
N PRO A 5 13.68 -0.96 5.92
CA PRO A 5 12.50 -1.54 5.30
C PRO A 5 12.77 -1.81 3.82
N ARG A 6 12.24 -2.91 3.31
CA ARG A 6 12.21 -3.24 1.89
C ARG A 6 10.91 -3.94 1.53
N PHE A 7 10.41 -3.72 0.33
CA PHE A 7 9.27 -4.47 -0.18
C PHE A 7 9.68 -5.92 -0.49
N THR A 8 8.81 -6.85 -0.11
CA THR A 8 8.86 -8.26 -0.53
C THR A 8 7.74 -8.57 -1.50
N ILE A 9 6.60 -7.88 -1.36
CA ILE A 9 5.53 -7.86 -2.35
C ILE A 9 5.25 -6.40 -2.67
N LEU A 10 5.50 -6.02 -3.92
CA LEU A 10 5.17 -4.70 -4.45
C LEU A 10 3.68 -4.64 -4.80
N PRO A 11 3.05 -3.47 -4.61
CA PRO A 11 1.68 -3.27 -5.05
C PRO A 11 1.63 -3.31 -6.59
N MET A 12 0.76 -4.16 -7.15
CA MET A 12 0.62 -4.32 -8.60
C MET A 12 -0.49 -3.41 -9.15
N SER A 13 -0.27 -2.84 -10.34
CA SER A 13 -1.29 -2.11 -11.09
C SER A 13 -2.33 -3.05 -11.68
N HIS A 14 -3.57 -2.59 -11.80
CA HIS A 14 -4.70 -3.38 -12.30
C HIS A 14 -5.55 -2.58 -13.28
N GLU A 15 -6.06 -3.26 -14.30
CA GLU A 15 -7.08 -2.77 -15.22
C GLU A 15 -8.40 -3.47 -14.90
N ILE A 16 -9.45 -2.71 -14.60
CA ILE A 16 -10.75 -3.21 -14.20
C ILE A 16 -11.86 -2.51 -14.97
N MET A 17 -13.02 -3.13 -15.13
CA MET A 17 -14.18 -2.45 -15.72
C MET A 17 -14.77 -1.43 -14.72
N PRO A 18 -15.49 -0.39 -15.21
CA PRO A 18 -16.21 0.54 -14.33
C PRO A 18 -17.16 -0.17 -13.36
N GLY A 19 -17.03 0.14 -12.07
CA GLY A 19 -17.74 -0.53 -10.98
C GLY A 19 -17.08 -1.83 -10.51
N GLY A 20 -15.91 -2.19 -11.06
CA GLY A 20 -15.11 -3.34 -10.66
C GLY A 20 -14.57 -3.22 -9.24
N SER A 21 -14.06 -4.34 -8.74
CA SER A 21 -13.44 -4.44 -7.41
C SER A 21 -12.09 -5.12 -7.54
N VAL A 22 -11.11 -4.68 -6.75
CA VAL A 22 -9.74 -5.19 -6.79
C VAL A 22 -9.09 -5.11 -5.42
N ASN A 23 -8.27 -6.11 -5.09
CA ASN A 23 -7.51 -6.16 -3.85
C ASN A 23 -6.02 -6.00 -4.17
N ILE A 24 -5.40 -4.96 -3.63
CA ILE A 24 -3.98 -4.67 -3.85
C ILE A 24 -3.21 -5.00 -2.60
N THR A 25 -2.29 -5.96 -2.69
CA THR A 25 -1.47 -6.39 -1.55
C THR A 25 -0.12 -5.69 -1.56
N CYS A 26 0.31 -5.21 -0.40
CA CYS A 26 1.64 -4.66 -0.19
C CYS A 26 2.28 -5.31 1.05
N VAL A 27 3.52 -5.80 0.90
CA VAL A 27 4.26 -6.43 2.00
C VAL A 27 5.67 -5.88 2.08
N ALA A 28 6.04 -5.39 3.26
CA ALA A 28 7.36 -4.88 3.57
C ALA A 28 7.95 -5.60 4.79
N VAL A 29 9.26 -5.79 4.77
CA VAL A 29 10.00 -6.44 5.86
C VAL A 29 11.18 -5.56 6.28
N GLY A 30 11.54 -5.65 7.55
CA GLY A 30 12.61 -4.86 8.15
C GLY A 30 12.86 -5.31 9.59
N SER A 31 13.90 -4.77 10.22
CA SER A 31 14.16 -4.96 11.64
C SER A 31 14.54 -3.62 12.25
N PRO A 32 13.62 -2.90 12.93
CA PRO A 32 12.27 -3.34 13.32
C PRO A 32 11.30 -3.52 12.15
N MET A 33 10.27 -4.33 12.35
CA MET A 33 9.25 -4.62 11.33
C MET A 33 8.51 -3.32 10.97
N PRO A 34 8.34 -2.99 9.67
CA PRO A 34 7.73 -1.72 9.27
C PRO A 34 6.20 -1.74 9.41
N TYR A 35 5.63 -0.59 9.72
CA TYR A 35 4.19 -0.33 9.56
C TYR A 35 3.89 -0.06 8.09
N VAL A 36 2.74 -0.51 7.60
CA VAL A 36 2.35 -0.39 6.20
C VAL A 36 1.00 0.28 6.08
N LYS A 37 0.92 1.43 5.41
CA LYS A 37 -0.33 2.15 5.14
C LYS A 37 -0.56 2.36 3.66
N TRP A 38 -1.81 2.60 3.29
CA TRP A 38 -2.20 3.01 1.96
C TRP A 38 -2.56 4.48 1.93
N MET A 39 -2.15 5.15 0.86
CA MET A 39 -2.51 6.54 0.57
C MET A 39 -3.11 6.64 -0.84
N LEU A 40 -4.05 7.55 -1.00
CA LEU A 40 -4.54 7.98 -2.31
C LEU A 40 -4.16 9.44 -2.48
N ASN A 41 -3.26 9.72 -3.42
CA ASN A 41 -2.64 11.04 -3.59
C ASN A 41 -1.92 11.49 -2.29
N SER A 42 -2.58 12.31 -1.47
CA SER A 42 -2.06 12.87 -0.21
C SER A 42 -2.93 12.50 1.01
N GLU A 43 -3.96 11.68 0.81
CA GLU A 43 -4.90 11.27 1.85
C GLU A 43 -4.58 9.86 2.33
N ASP A 44 -4.47 9.70 3.65
CA ASP A 44 -4.26 8.40 4.28
C ASP A 44 -5.56 7.59 4.25
N LEU A 45 -5.54 6.46 3.53
CA LEU A 45 -6.66 5.51 3.49
C LEU A 45 -6.66 4.57 4.69
N THR A 46 -5.48 4.34 5.29
CA THR A 46 -5.35 3.57 6.53
C THR A 46 -5.17 4.54 7.70
N PRO A 47 -6.07 4.54 8.70
CA PRO A 47 -5.91 5.36 9.90
C PRO A 47 -4.58 5.06 10.61
N GLU A 48 -3.97 6.08 11.21
CA GLU A 48 -2.67 5.90 11.90
C GLU A 48 -2.75 4.86 13.03
N ASP A 49 -3.86 4.82 13.75
CA ASP A 49 -4.09 3.89 14.86
C ASP A 49 -4.31 2.43 14.42
N GLU A 50 -4.61 2.22 13.13
CA GLU A 50 -4.96 0.91 12.55
C GLU A 50 -3.87 0.37 11.60
N MET A 51 -2.71 1.02 11.54
CA MET A 51 -1.65 0.63 10.61
C MET A 51 -1.13 -0.78 10.89
N PRO A 52 -1.33 -1.74 9.96
CA PRO A 52 -0.84 -3.09 10.15
C PRO A 52 0.67 -3.16 10.01
N VAL A 53 1.26 -4.14 10.69
CA VAL A 53 2.71 -4.39 10.65
C VAL A 53 3.03 -5.35 9.52
N GLY A 54 3.93 -4.94 8.62
CA GLY A 54 4.55 -5.76 7.59
C GLY A 54 3.68 -6.05 6.36
N ARG A 55 2.35 -6.12 6.49
CA ARG A 55 1.44 -6.44 5.38
C ARG A 55 0.16 -5.62 5.46
N ASN A 56 -0.23 -5.01 4.33
CA ASN A 56 -1.52 -4.32 4.20
C ASN A 56 -2.18 -4.70 2.86
N VAL A 57 -3.49 -4.88 2.86
CA VAL A 57 -4.30 -5.17 1.67
C VAL A 57 -5.31 -4.05 1.50
N LEU A 58 -5.24 -3.35 0.37
CA LEU A 58 -6.22 -2.35 0.00
C LEU A 58 -7.36 -3.01 -0.77
N GLU A 59 -8.55 -2.98 -0.20
CA GLU A 59 -9.77 -3.49 -0.81
C GLU A 59 -10.53 -2.34 -1.48
N LEU A 60 -10.57 -2.33 -2.80
CA LEU A 60 -11.27 -1.33 -3.59
C LEU A 60 -12.54 -1.95 -4.17
N ASN A 61 -13.68 -1.31 -3.93
CA ASN A 61 -14.97 -1.77 -4.42
C ASN A 61 -15.66 -0.66 -5.19
N GLY A 62 -16.26 -0.99 -6.34
CA GLY A 62 -17.04 -0.05 -7.13
C GLY A 62 -16.20 1.08 -7.75
N VAL A 63 -14.96 0.81 -8.14
CA VAL A 63 -14.04 1.80 -8.71
C VAL A 63 -14.56 2.28 -10.07
N ARG A 64 -14.71 3.59 -10.24
CA ARG A 64 -15.21 4.21 -11.48
C ARG A 64 -14.21 5.13 -12.17
N GLU A 65 -13.16 5.50 -11.47
CA GLU A 65 -12.16 6.45 -11.91
C GLU A 65 -10.77 5.85 -11.73
N SER A 66 -9.88 6.14 -12.68
CA SER A 66 -8.50 5.72 -12.61
C SER A 66 -7.74 6.52 -11.55
N ALA A 67 -6.98 5.83 -10.71
CA ALA A 67 -6.29 6.44 -9.57
C ALA A 67 -4.96 5.76 -9.23
N ASN A 68 -4.08 6.52 -8.59
CA ASN A 68 -2.78 6.05 -8.12
C ASN A 68 -2.83 5.83 -6.61
N TYR A 69 -2.66 4.58 -6.20
CA TYR A 69 -2.60 4.18 -4.79
C TYR A 69 -1.15 3.97 -4.39
N THR A 70 -0.73 4.63 -3.32
CA THR A 70 0.64 4.54 -2.81
C THR A 70 0.65 3.71 -1.54
N CYS A 71 1.43 2.63 -1.56
CA CYS A 71 1.77 1.89 -0.36
C CYS A 71 3.01 2.52 0.29
N VAL A 72 2.89 2.91 1.56
CA VAL A 72 3.98 3.46 2.36
C VAL A 72 4.35 2.45 3.44
N ALA A 73 5.62 2.08 3.50
CA ALA A 73 6.16 1.25 4.57
C ALA A 73 7.21 2.02 5.38
N MET A 74 7.01 2.11 6.69
CA MET A 74 7.83 2.94 7.57
C MET A 74 8.35 2.20 8.80
N SER A 75 9.58 2.50 9.16
CA SER A 75 10.23 2.01 10.38
C SER A 75 11.15 3.09 10.95
N SER A 76 11.70 2.86 12.15
CA SER A 76 12.72 3.74 12.73
C SER A 76 14.00 3.92 11.88
N LEU A 77 14.17 3.13 10.81
CA LEU A 77 15.33 3.16 9.93
C LEU A 77 15.07 3.81 8.57
N GLY A 78 13.83 4.23 8.31
CA GLY A 78 13.46 4.88 7.06
C GLY A 78 12.04 4.60 6.61
N ILE A 79 11.66 5.25 5.52
CA ILE A 79 10.36 5.20 4.86
C ILE A 79 10.61 4.83 3.39
N ILE A 80 9.80 3.92 2.86
CA ILE A 80 9.81 3.54 1.45
C ILE A 80 8.39 3.57 0.91
N GLU A 81 8.26 3.86 -0.39
CA GLU A 81 6.96 4.03 -1.05
C GLU A 81 6.95 3.25 -2.37
N ALA A 82 5.78 2.73 -2.73
CA ALA A 82 5.54 2.10 -4.02
C ALA A 82 4.13 2.41 -4.50
N VAL A 83 3.99 2.70 -5.80
CA VAL A 83 2.72 3.11 -6.40
C VAL A 83 2.12 1.98 -7.22
N ALA A 84 0.82 1.75 -7.07
CA ALA A 84 0.00 0.94 -7.96
C ALA A 84 -1.06 1.81 -8.65
N GLN A 85 -1.18 1.64 -9.96
CA GLN A 85 -2.20 2.32 -10.76
C GLN A 85 -3.40 1.39 -10.91
N VAL A 86 -4.60 1.91 -10.63
CA VAL A 86 -5.85 1.24 -11.00
C VAL A 86 -6.43 2.02 -12.16
N ILE A 87 -6.61 1.34 -13.29
CA ILE A 87 -7.15 1.91 -14.52
C ILE A 87 -8.53 1.31 -14.74
N VAL A 88 -9.49 2.18 -15.01
CA VAL A 88 -10.89 1.84 -15.31
C VAL A 88 -11.19 1.99 -16.79
#